data_AF-R2SR90-F1
#
_entry.id   AF-R2SR90-F1
#
_cell.length_a   1.000
_cell.length_b   1.000
_cell.length_c   1.000
_cell.angle_alpha   90.00
_cell.angle_beta   90.00
_cell.angle_gamma   90.00
#
_symmetry.space_group_name_H-M   'P 1'
#
loop_
_entity.id
_entity.type
_entity.pdbx_description
1 polymer ?
#
loop_
_entity_poly.entity_id
_entity_poly.type
_entity_poly.pdbx_seq_one_letter_code
_entity_poly.pdbx_strand_id
1 'polypeptide(L)'
;MDKHQVIQDEQKVVFNEFTHELGFKIAQRIIEKVKERQLKSVGVRILFDDLLVFQYLMDGKSEDNWLKRKEKTVLDSGHSSLYVFFHQEDYKDWLNDEQYAVCGGGFPIIINDEVRGVIGVSGLKHDEDHALLTETVREFI
;
A
#
# COMPACT_ATOMS: atom_id res chain seq x y z
N MET A 1 11.47 -0.59 10.14
CA MET A 1 11.55 0.57 9.23
C MET A 1 11.42 1.85 10.06
N ASP A 2 12.03 2.97 9.66
CA ASP A 2 11.95 4.24 10.40
C ASP A 2 11.41 5.38 9.53
N LYS A 3 11.19 6.53 10.18
CA LYS A 3 10.64 7.75 9.55
C LYS A 3 11.47 8.23 8.37
N HIS A 4 12.80 8.10 8.41
CA HIS A 4 13.67 8.56 7.35
C HIS A 4 13.56 7.65 6.12
N GLN A 5 13.51 6.33 6.35
CA GLN A 5 13.34 5.36 5.28
C GLN A 5 12.02 5.55 4.52
N VAL A 6 10.91 5.81 5.22
CA VAL A 6 9.60 6.01 4.55
C VAL A 6 9.60 7.22 3.62
N ILE A 7 10.24 8.32 4.01
CA ILE A 7 10.37 9.50 3.15
C ILE A 7 11.19 9.16 1.90
N GLN A 8 12.26 8.37 2.03
CA GLN A 8 13.03 7.92 0.88
C GLN A 8 12.25 6.97 -0.03
N ASP A 9 11.39 6.11 0.54
CA ASP A 9 10.53 5.21 -0.21
C ASP A 9 9.57 6.03 -1.09
N GLU A 10 8.89 7.02 -0.54
CA GLU A 10 7.97 7.89 -1.30
C GLU A 10 8.67 8.72 -2.40
N GLN A 11 9.91 9.15 -2.17
CA GLN A 11 10.67 9.89 -3.18
C GLN A 11 11.21 9.02 -4.33
N LYS A 12 11.49 7.75 -4.06
CA LYS A 12 12.14 6.85 -5.03
C LYS A 12 11.14 5.95 -5.76
N VAL A 13 10.00 5.67 -5.14
CA VAL A 13 8.98 4.77 -5.68
C VAL A 13 7.91 5.59 -6.39
N VAL A 14 8.30 6.14 -7.54
CA VAL A 14 7.46 6.95 -8.42
C VAL A 14 7.44 6.31 -9.81
N PHE A 15 6.31 6.40 -10.50
CA PHE A 15 6.10 5.78 -11.80
C PHE A 15 6.19 6.83 -12.92
N ASN A 16 6.85 6.49 -14.02
CA ASN A 16 6.76 7.28 -15.26
C ASN A 16 5.38 7.08 -15.93
N GLU A 17 4.86 5.85 -15.89
CA GLU A 17 3.54 5.47 -16.34
C GLU A 17 3.00 4.32 -15.48
N PHE A 18 1.69 4.23 -15.36
CA PHE A 18 1.03 3.09 -14.71
C PHE A 18 -0.11 2.59 -15.58
N THR A 19 -0.20 1.28 -15.72
CA THR A 19 -1.25 0.61 -16.49
C THR A 19 -1.91 -0.47 -15.65
N HIS A 20 -3.14 -0.87 -16.01
CA HIS A 20 -3.82 -1.96 -15.31
C HIS A 20 -3.02 -3.28 -15.38
N GLU A 21 -2.37 -3.55 -16.52
CA GLU A 21 -1.47 -4.68 -16.73
C GLU A 21 -0.28 -4.64 -15.76
N LEU A 22 0.33 -3.46 -15.56
CA LEU A 22 1.42 -3.30 -14.60
C LEU A 22 0.94 -3.53 -13.16
N GLY A 23 -0.21 -2.97 -12.79
CA GLY A 23 -0.83 -3.21 -11.49
C GLY A 23 -1.08 -4.70 -11.23
N PHE A 24 -1.61 -5.42 -12.22
CA PHE A 24 -1.80 -6.86 -12.13
C PHE A 24 -0.47 -7.61 -11.91
N LYS A 25 0.59 -7.29 -12.66
CA LYS A 25 1.93 -7.91 -12.50
C LYS A 25 2.53 -7.64 -11.13
N ILE A 26 2.41 -6.42 -10.62
CA ILE A 26 2.85 -6.07 -9.25
C ILE A 26 2.10 -6.92 -8.22
N ALA A 27 0.78 -7.04 -8.35
CA ALA A 27 -0.02 -7.84 -7.43
C ALA A 27 0.37 -9.33 -7.46
N GLN A 28 0.58 -9.90 -8.65
CA GLN A 28 1.07 -11.27 -8.79
C GLN A 28 2.42 -11.45 -8.09
N ARG A 29 3.37 -10.52 -8.30
CA ARG A 29 4.69 -10.59 -7.68
C ARG A 29 4.64 -10.50 -6.16
N ILE A 30 3.75 -9.67 -5.59
CA ILE A 30 3.50 -9.62 -4.14
C ILE A 30 3.06 -11.00 -3.63
N ILE A 31 2.09 -11.63 -4.31
CA ILE A 31 1.57 -12.95 -3.93
C ILE A 31 2.65 -14.04 -4.05
N GLU A 32 3.48 -13.98 -5.09
CA GLU A 32 4.62 -14.89 -5.27
C GLU A 32 5.61 -14.77 -4.12
N LYS A 33 6.02 -13.55 -3.75
CA LYS A 33 6.94 -13.34 -2.62
C LYS A 33 6.39 -13.86 -1.30
N VAL A 34 5.09 -13.68 -1.05
CA VAL A 34 4.44 -14.24 0.15
C VAL A 34 4.56 -15.76 0.18
N LYS A 35 4.36 -16.43 -0.96
CA LYS A 35 4.51 -17.89 -1.09
C LYS A 35 5.97 -18.33 -0.97
N GLU A 36 6.88 -17.69 -1.70
CA GLU A 36 8.32 -17.99 -1.71
C GLU A 36 8.94 -17.89 -0.31
N ARG A 37 8.53 -16.86 0.45
CA ARG A 37 9.04 -16.58 1.80
C ARG A 37 8.22 -17.22 2.91
N GLN A 38 7.18 -17.99 2.56
CA GLN A 38 6.27 -18.67 3.50
C GLN A 38 5.68 -17.71 4.56
N LEU A 39 5.29 -16.51 4.13
CA LEU A 39 4.67 -15.51 5.00
C LEU A 39 3.19 -15.84 5.26
N LYS A 40 2.58 -15.17 6.24
CA LYS A 40 1.14 -15.29 6.50
C LYS A 40 0.33 -14.78 5.30
N SER A 41 -0.88 -15.32 5.12
CA SER A 41 -1.82 -14.89 4.09
C SER A 41 -2.09 -13.39 4.14
N VAL A 42 -1.94 -12.72 3.00
CA VAL A 42 -2.22 -11.29 2.82
C VAL A 42 -3.40 -11.08 1.87
N GLY A 43 -4.02 -9.90 1.97
CA GLY A 43 -4.85 -9.34 0.92
C GLY A 43 -4.07 -8.28 0.16
N VAL A 44 -4.39 -8.12 -1.12
CA VAL A 44 -3.83 -7.10 -2.01
C VAL A 44 -4.96 -6.34 -2.68
N ARG A 45 -4.84 -5.02 -2.78
CA ARG A 45 -5.81 -4.13 -3.44
C ARG A 45 -5.06 -3.07 -4.24
N ILE A 46 -5.50 -2.79 -5.47
CA ILE A 46 -4.92 -1.76 -6.34
C ILE A 46 -6.05 -0.93 -6.93
N LEU A 47 -6.01 0.37 -6.65
CA LEU A 47 -6.86 1.39 -7.25
C LEU A 47 -6.00 2.29 -8.12
N PHE A 48 -6.46 2.61 -9.33
CA PHE A 48 -5.77 3.54 -10.24
C PHE A 48 -6.82 4.35 -11.00
N ASP A 49 -6.70 5.68 -10.97
CA ASP A 49 -7.69 6.62 -11.53
C ASP A 49 -9.14 6.26 -11.13
N ASP A 50 -9.35 6.07 -9.82
CA ASP A 50 -10.64 5.69 -9.20
C ASP A 50 -11.20 4.31 -9.62
N LEU A 51 -10.47 3.55 -10.43
CA LEU A 51 -10.86 2.21 -10.86
C LEU A 51 -10.18 1.14 -10.02
N LEU A 52 -10.98 0.16 -9.56
CA LEU A 52 -10.47 -1.06 -8.93
C LEU A 52 -9.82 -1.95 -9.99
N VAL A 53 -8.50 -1.87 -10.08
CA VAL A 53 -7.70 -2.67 -11.03
C VAL A 53 -7.61 -4.11 -10.55
N PHE A 54 -7.35 -4.32 -9.27
CA PHE A 54 -7.14 -5.64 -8.71
C PHE A 54 -7.52 -5.71 -7.23
N GLN A 55 -8.18 -6.80 -6.83
CA GLN A 55 -8.32 -7.18 -5.43
C GLN A 55 -8.25 -8.69 -5.30
N TYR A 56 -7.44 -9.14 -4.35
CA TYR A 56 -7.30 -10.56 -4.04
C TYR A 56 -7.07 -10.76 -2.55
N LEU A 57 -7.81 -11.70 -1.97
CA LEU A 57 -7.61 -12.15 -0.60
C LEU A 57 -7.09 -13.58 -0.67
N MET A 58 -5.90 -13.83 -0.13
CA MET A 58 -5.38 -15.19 -0.02
C MET A 58 -6.27 -16.04 0.90
N ASP A 59 -6.30 -17.35 0.64
CA ASP A 59 -7.06 -18.32 1.43
C ASP A 59 -6.82 -18.13 2.93
N GLY A 60 -7.92 -18.19 3.69
CA GLY A 60 -7.94 -17.92 5.12
C GLY A 60 -8.22 -16.46 5.49
N LYS A 61 -8.29 -15.52 4.53
CA LYS A 61 -8.78 -14.14 4.78
C LYS A 61 -10.22 -13.98 4.29
N SER A 62 -11.05 -13.33 5.10
CA SER A 62 -12.49 -13.12 4.83
C SER A 62 -12.93 -11.66 4.78
N GLU A 63 -12.04 -10.71 5.11
CA GLU A 63 -12.37 -9.29 5.20
C GLU A 63 -11.30 -8.42 4.52
N ASP A 64 -11.73 -7.29 3.97
CA ASP A 64 -10.90 -6.32 3.28
C ASP A 64 -10.93 -4.92 3.94
N ASN A 65 -11.52 -4.80 5.13
CA ASN A 65 -11.66 -3.54 5.87
C ASN A 65 -10.32 -2.80 6.02
N TRP A 66 -9.24 -3.50 6.38
CA TRP A 66 -7.92 -2.90 6.49
C TRP A 66 -7.36 -2.41 5.16
N LEU A 67 -7.66 -3.08 4.04
CA LEU A 67 -7.24 -2.63 2.71
C LEU A 67 -7.96 -1.34 2.32
N LYS A 68 -9.29 -1.28 2.54
CA LYS A 68 -10.10 -0.08 2.29
C LYS A 68 -9.66 1.10 3.15
N ARG A 69 -9.36 0.86 4.43
CA ARG A 69 -8.87 1.89 5.35
C ARG A 69 -7.50 2.42 4.95
N LYS A 70 -6.57 1.54 4.57
CA LYS A 70 -5.25 1.93 4.04
C LYS A 70 -5.39 2.73 2.74
N GLU A 71 -6.26 2.30 1.83
CA GLU A 71 -6.60 3.04 0.61
C GLU A 71 -7.05 4.46 0.93
N LYS A 72 -8.05 4.63 1.80
CA LYS A 72 -8.56 5.95 2.15
C LYS A 72 -7.49 6.83 2.79
N THR A 73 -6.70 6.29 3.72
CA THR A 73 -5.56 7.01 4.30
C THR A 73 -4.59 7.50 3.23
N VAL A 74 -4.27 6.68 2.24
CA VAL A 74 -3.33 7.07 1.17
C VAL A 74 -3.93 8.14 0.27
N LEU A 75 -5.17 7.96 -0.19
CA LEU A 75 -5.81 8.91 -1.09
C LEU A 75 -6.03 10.28 -0.45
N ASP A 76 -6.44 10.31 0.82
CA ASP A 76 -6.75 11.58 1.51
C ASP A 76 -5.51 12.31 2.02
N SER A 77 -4.43 11.58 2.37
CA SER A 77 -3.16 12.21 2.80
C SER A 77 -2.21 12.53 1.66
N GLY A 78 -2.35 11.84 0.52
CA GLY A 78 -1.35 11.83 -0.55
C GLY A 78 -0.05 11.11 -0.18
N HIS A 79 0.01 10.45 0.99
CA HIS A 79 1.19 9.77 1.52
C HIS A 79 0.92 8.28 1.75
N SER A 80 1.97 7.49 1.89
CA SER A 80 1.83 6.11 2.34
C SER A 80 1.20 6.05 3.74
N SER A 81 0.44 4.99 4.00
CA SER A 81 -0.22 4.84 5.31
C SER A 81 0.78 4.64 6.47
N LEU A 82 2.03 4.24 6.16
CA LEU A 82 3.12 4.19 7.13
C LEU A 82 3.73 5.57 7.39
N TYR A 83 3.78 6.45 6.39
CA TYR A 83 4.18 7.85 6.61
C TYR A 83 3.21 8.51 7.59
N VAL A 84 1.91 8.34 7.37
CA VAL A 84 0.86 8.87 8.26
C VAL A 84 1.05 8.35 9.68
N PHE A 85 1.38 7.06 9.85
CA PHE A 85 1.72 6.50 11.17
C PHE A 85 2.90 7.22 11.85
N PHE A 86 4.00 7.48 11.14
CA PHE A 86 5.14 8.23 11.70
C PHE A 86 4.89 9.73 11.89
N HIS A 87 3.81 10.25 11.32
CA HIS A 87 3.37 11.65 11.41
C HIS A 87 2.00 11.78 12.09
N GLN A 88 1.58 10.77 12.87
CA GLN A 88 0.23 10.69 13.42
C GLN A 88 -0.19 11.90 14.29
N GLU A 89 0.77 12.67 14.79
CA GLU A 89 0.52 13.93 15.51
C GLU A 89 -0.15 14.99 14.61
N ASP A 90 0.04 14.92 13.30
CA ASP A 90 -0.58 15.79 12.30
C ASP A 90 -1.96 15.25 11.85
N TYR A 91 -2.30 14.01 12.22
CA TYR A 91 -3.51 13.27 11.79
C TYR A 91 -4.34 12.75 12.97
N LYS A 92 -4.38 13.48 14.08
CA LYS A 92 -5.00 13.04 15.35
C LYS A 92 -6.45 12.61 15.20
N ASP A 93 -7.20 13.30 14.35
CA ASP A 93 -8.62 13.01 14.12
C ASP A 93 -8.84 11.63 13.46
N TRP A 94 -7.83 11.10 12.77
CA TRP A 94 -7.91 9.81 12.08
C TRP A 94 -7.62 8.62 12.99
N LEU A 95 -7.02 8.84 14.17
CA LEU A 95 -6.67 7.77 15.10
C LEU A 95 -7.90 7.04 15.67
N ASN A 96 -9.03 7.74 15.77
CA ASN A 96 -10.29 7.20 16.29
C ASN A 96 -11.36 7.03 15.20
N ASP A 97 -11.03 7.27 13.93
CA ASP A 97 -11.95 7.12 12.81
C ASP A 97 -11.69 5.77 12.12
N GLU A 98 -12.69 4.89 12.17
CA GLU A 98 -12.62 3.54 11.59
C GLU A 98 -12.48 3.54 10.07
N GLN A 99 -12.68 4.67 9.39
CA GLN A 99 -12.46 4.80 7.96
C GLN A 99 -10.97 4.85 7.58
N TYR A 100 -10.09 5.22 8.52
CA TYR A 100 -8.66 5.36 8.26
C TYR A 100 -7.85 4.25 8.92
N ALA A 101 -6.72 3.91 8.31
CA ALA A 101 -5.72 3.05 8.91
C ALA A 101 -4.41 3.84 9.06
N VAL A 102 -4.14 4.30 10.28
CA VAL A 102 -2.86 4.89 10.65
C VAL A 102 -1.85 3.76 10.95
N CYS A 103 -1.57 2.94 9.94
CA CYS A 103 -0.61 1.84 9.98
C CYS A 103 -0.12 1.51 8.57
N GLY A 104 1.06 0.91 8.45
CA GLY A 104 1.69 0.61 7.16
C GLY A 104 1.00 -0.47 6.31
N GLY A 105 1.24 -0.39 5.00
CA GLY A 105 0.75 -1.34 3.99
C GLY A 105 -0.03 -0.69 2.84
N GLY A 106 -0.36 0.60 2.91
CA GLY A 106 -0.83 1.39 1.76
C GLY A 106 0.30 2.26 1.20
N PHE A 107 0.40 2.36 -0.12
CA PHE A 107 1.42 3.15 -0.81
C PHE A 107 0.84 3.84 -2.06
N PRO A 108 1.11 5.13 -2.29
CA PRO A 108 0.54 5.87 -3.41
C PRO A 108 1.15 5.44 -4.75
N ILE A 109 0.33 5.42 -5.80
CA ILE A 109 0.81 5.40 -7.19
C ILE A 109 1.03 6.87 -7.58
N ILE A 110 2.29 7.28 -7.69
CA ILE A 110 2.65 8.67 -8.03
C ILE A 110 3.12 8.73 -9.48
N ILE A 111 2.54 9.64 -10.27
CA ILE A 111 2.95 9.92 -11.67
C ILE A 111 3.01 11.44 -11.84
N ASN A 112 4.14 11.98 -12.31
CA ASN A 112 4.35 13.42 -12.48
C ASN A 112 4.01 14.23 -11.20
N ASP A 113 4.48 13.76 -10.05
CA ASP A 113 4.23 14.36 -8.72
C ASP A 113 2.74 14.39 -8.28
N GLU A 114 1.85 13.70 -8.99
CA GLU A 114 0.44 13.56 -8.64
C GLU A 114 0.13 12.15 -8.12
N VAL A 115 -0.65 12.06 -7.06
CA VAL A 115 -1.19 10.79 -6.57
C VAL A 115 -2.36 10.38 -7.47
N ARG A 116 -2.19 9.25 -8.15
CA ARG A 116 -3.11 8.71 -9.15
C ARG A 116 -3.79 7.41 -8.72
N GLY A 117 -3.44 6.90 -7.55
CA GLY A 117 -3.99 5.65 -7.04
C GLY A 117 -3.26 5.15 -5.81
N VAL A 118 -3.53 3.90 -5.46
CA VAL A 118 -2.95 3.24 -4.28
C VAL A 118 -2.74 1.76 -4.55
N ILE A 119 -1.63 1.24 -4.04
CA ILE A 119 -1.40 -0.19 -3.84
C ILE A 119 -1.52 -0.45 -2.34
N GLY A 120 -2.29 -1.47 -1.96
CA GLY A 120 -2.54 -1.85 -0.59
C GLY A 120 -2.21 -3.33 -0.36
N VAL A 121 -1.50 -3.62 0.72
CA VAL A 121 -1.21 -4.95 1.24
C VAL A 121 -1.64 -5.01 2.70
N SER A 122 -2.28 -6.11 3.10
CA SER A 122 -2.71 -6.32 4.49
C SER A 122 -2.67 -7.77 4.93
N GLY A 123 -1.95 -8.06 6.00
CA GLY A 123 -2.00 -9.37 6.66
C GLY A 123 -0.77 -9.72 7.49
N LEU A 124 0.32 -8.96 7.36
CA LEU A 124 1.52 -9.09 8.15
C LEU A 124 1.54 -8.03 9.27
N LYS A 125 2.67 -7.86 9.96
CA LYS A 125 2.87 -6.64 10.73
C LYS A 125 2.90 -5.46 9.76
N HIS A 126 2.40 -4.31 10.19
CA HIS A 126 2.18 -3.18 9.31
C HIS A 126 3.46 -2.65 8.62
N ASP A 127 4.62 -2.76 9.29
CA ASP A 127 5.92 -2.44 8.72
C ASP A 127 6.39 -3.50 7.71
N GLU A 128 6.09 -4.78 7.94
CA GLU A 128 6.33 -5.88 7.00
C GLU A 128 5.43 -5.78 5.77
N ASP A 129 4.15 -5.42 5.93
CA ASP A 129 3.22 -5.16 4.81
C ASP A 129 3.79 -4.06 3.90
N HIS A 130 4.24 -2.95 4.49
CA HIS A 130 4.82 -1.84 3.74
C HIS A 130 6.15 -2.23 3.10
N ALA A 131 7.03 -2.94 3.80
CA ALA A 131 8.30 -3.39 3.25
C ALA A 131 8.09 -4.32 2.05
N LEU A 132 7.18 -5.31 2.16
CA LEU A 132 6.81 -6.24 1.08
C LEU A 132 6.26 -5.50 -0.14
N LEU A 133 5.46 -4.46 0.09
CA LEU A 133 4.92 -3.63 -0.98
C LEU A 133 6.06 -2.85 -1.66
N THR A 134 6.81 -2.02 -0.93
CA THR A 134 7.78 -1.11 -1.55
C THR A 134 8.96 -1.84 -2.17
N GLU A 135 9.42 -2.95 -1.58
CA GLU A 135 10.44 -3.80 -2.21
C GLU A 135 9.94 -4.40 -3.54
N THR A 136 8.63 -4.66 -3.66
CA THR A 136 8.07 -5.30 -4.86
C THR A 136 7.86 -4.27 -5.94
N VAL A 137 7.31 -3.11 -5.61
CA VAL A 137 7.11 -2.04 -6.59
C VAL A 137 8.44 -1.58 -7.20
N ARG A 138 9.52 -1.55 -6.40
CA ARG A 138 10.88 -1.24 -6.90
C ARG A 138 11.39 -2.18 -7.99
N GLU A 139 10.82 -3.37 -8.15
CA GLU A 139 11.19 -4.28 -9.24
C GLU A 139 10.58 -3.87 -10.60
N PHE A 140 9.67 -2.90 -10.62
CA PHE A 140 8.86 -2.50 -11.78
C PHE A 140 9.01 -1.03 -12.21
N ILE A 141 9.89 -0.27 -11.54
CA ILE A 141 10.13 1.15 -11.82
C ILE A 141 11.55 1.40 -12.32
#